data_AF-A0A8J2S9R0-F1
#
_entry.id   AF-A0A8J2S9R0-F1
#
_cell.length_a   1.000
_cell.length_b   1.000
_cell.length_c   1.000
_cell.angle_alpha   90.00
_cell.angle_beta   90.00
_cell.angle_gamma   90.00
#
_symmetry.space_group_name_H-M   'P 1'
#
loop_
_entity.id
_entity.type
_entity.pdbx_description
1 polymer ?
#
loop_
_entity_poly.entity_id
_entity_poly.type
_entity_poly.pdbx_seq_one_letter_code
_entity_poly.pdbx_strand_id
1 'polypeptide(L)'
;MAVTRGKTRAAKAKGGLVKQAMTLIALASSAFILLPAGRDIVSYKTSILPGEAETRPLMTMAHSSSRTGMWGIWGLNHCFVALLKVAAILAKDKEQLKKLWVLTAATTAYVAKWNSDVADYGGDLGGFVVVCGLQTLSIGYLAFA
;
A
#
# COMPACT_ATOMS: atom_id res chain seq x y z
N MET A 1 -2.94 -41.14 18.19
CA MET A 1 -2.46 -40.68 16.86
C MET A 1 -3.52 -39.92 16.02
N ALA A 2 -4.83 -40.10 16.22
CA ALA A 2 -5.86 -39.36 15.45
C ALA A 2 -5.95 -37.86 15.82
N VAL A 3 -5.79 -37.52 17.10
CA VAL A 3 -5.86 -36.14 17.61
C VAL A 3 -4.76 -35.24 17.02
N THR A 4 -3.56 -35.77 16.83
CA THR A 4 -2.44 -35.04 16.21
C THR A 4 -2.69 -34.76 14.72
N ARG A 5 -3.26 -35.71 13.96
CA ARG A 5 -3.64 -35.54 12.55
C ARG A 5 -4.75 -34.49 12.35
N GLY A 6 -5.73 -34.42 13.26
CA GLY A 6 -6.79 -33.41 13.22
C GLY A 6 -6.27 -31.99 13.40
N LYS A 7 -5.35 -31.79 14.35
CA LYS A 7 -4.69 -30.50 14.60
C LYS A 7 -3.85 -30.03 13.40
N THR A 8 -3.13 -30.93 12.73
CA THR A 8 -2.31 -30.57 11.55
C THR A 8 -3.17 -30.16 10.35
N ARG A 9 -4.31 -30.84 10.12
CA ARG A 9 -5.23 -30.49 9.03
C ARG A 9 -5.89 -29.13 9.26
N ALA A 10 -6.35 -28.86 10.48
CA ALA A 10 -6.94 -27.57 10.84
C ALA A 10 -5.92 -26.41 10.71
N ALA A 11 -4.67 -26.62 11.14
CA ALA A 11 -3.60 -25.64 10.98
C ALA A 11 -3.28 -25.37 9.51
N LYS A 12 -3.25 -26.41 8.66
CA LYS A 12 -3.01 -26.26 7.21
C LYS A 12 -4.16 -25.53 6.50
N ALA A 13 -5.41 -25.81 6.87
CA ALA A 13 -6.58 -25.10 6.35
C ALA A 13 -6.59 -23.62 6.76
N LYS A 14 -6.26 -23.32 8.03
CA LYS A 14 -6.11 -21.95 8.53
C LYS A 14 -4.99 -21.20 7.80
N GLY A 15 -3.83 -21.83 7.59
CA GLY A 15 -2.73 -21.27 6.82
C GLY A 15 -3.10 -20.97 5.36
N GLY A 16 -3.89 -21.84 4.73
CA GLY A 16 -4.42 -21.63 3.38
C GLY A 16 -5.33 -20.39 3.28
N LEU A 17 -6.25 -20.23 4.23
CA LEU A 17 -7.15 -19.07 4.29
C LEU A 17 -6.40 -17.76 4.51
N VAL A 18 -5.45 -17.74 5.45
CA VAL A 18 -4.63 -16.54 5.71
C VAL A 18 -3.83 -16.16 4.46
N LYS A 19 -3.20 -17.13 3.79
CA LYS A 19 -2.47 -16.88 2.54
C LYS A 19 -3.36 -16.31 1.43
N GLN A 20 -4.58 -16.81 1.30
CA GLN A 20 -5.55 -16.28 0.33
C GLN A 20 -5.96 -14.85 0.66
N ALA A 21 -6.27 -14.57 1.93
CA ALA A 21 -6.60 -13.22 2.39
C ALA A 21 -5.44 -12.24 2.14
N MET A 22 -4.22 -12.61 2.50
CA MET A 22 -3.03 -11.79 2.27
C MET A 22 -2.77 -11.56 0.78
N THR A 23 -3.03 -12.56 -0.07
CA THR A 23 -2.94 -12.42 -1.53
C THR A 23 -3.92 -11.36 -2.04
N LEU A 24 -5.19 -11.43 -1.62
CA LEU A 24 -6.22 -10.48 -2.02
C LEU A 24 -5.93 -9.07 -1.52
N ILE A 25 -5.49 -8.93 -0.27
CA ILE A 25 -5.11 -7.63 0.31
C ILE A 25 -3.92 -7.04 -0.45
N ALA A 26 -2.88 -7.85 -0.73
CA ALA A 26 -1.70 -7.39 -1.45
C ALA A 26 -2.05 -6.94 -2.88
N LEU A 27 -2.93 -7.68 -3.58
CA LEU A 27 -3.39 -7.31 -4.92
C LEU A 27 -4.24 -6.05 -4.89
N ALA A 28 -5.25 -5.99 -4.03
CA ALA A 28 -6.17 -4.85 -3.94
C ALA A 28 -5.44 -3.57 -3.53
N SER A 29 -4.61 -3.61 -2.48
CA SER A 29 -3.83 -2.45 -2.03
C SER A 29 -2.79 -2.00 -3.07
N SER A 30 -2.19 -2.92 -3.82
CA SER A 30 -1.25 -2.56 -4.90
C SER A 30 -1.95 -1.97 -6.11
N ALA A 31 -3.05 -2.56 -6.56
CA ALA A 31 -3.82 -2.04 -7.68
C ALA A 31 -4.47 -0.69 -7.35
N PHE A 32 -4.86 -0.46 -6.09
CA PHE A 32 -5.46 0.79 -5.64
C PHE A 32 -4.55 2.00 -5.95
N ILE A 33 -3.23 1.87 -5.89
CA ILE A 33 -2.30 2.97 -6.20
C ILE A 33 -2.51 3.55 -7.61
N LEU A 34 -2.99 2.73 -8.55
CA LEU A 34 -3.28 3.16 -9.91
C LEU A 34 -4.55 4.03 -9.99
N LEU A 35 -5.49 3.90 -9.03
CA LEU A 35 -6.74 4.63 -9.05
C LEU A 35 -6.54 6.14 -8.84
N PRO A 36 -5.86 6.61 -7.77
CA PRO A 36 -5.67 8.04 -7.65
C PRO A 36 -4.68 8.60 -8.69
N ALA A 37 -3.72 7.80 -9.16
CA ALA A 37 -2.85 8.19 -10.26
C ALA A 37 -3.63 8.44 -11.57
N GLY A 38 -4.56 7.54 -11.91
CA GLY A 38 -5.49 7.75 -13.02
C GLY A 38 -6.39 8.97 -12.80
N ARG A 39 -6.91 9.12 -11.57
CA ARG A 39 -7.73 10.29 -11.19
C ARG A 39 -6.97 11.61 -11.36
N ASP A 40 -5.68 11.67 -11.07
CA ASP A 40 -4.92 12.91 -11.22
C ASP A 40 -4.81 13.38 -12.68
N ILE A 41 -4.98 12.46 -13.63
CA ILE A 41 -5.05 12.76 -15.06
C ILE A 41 -6.46 13.20 -15.46
N VAL A 42 -7.51 12.49 -14.99
CA VAL A 42 -8.88 12.66 -15.52
C VAL A 42 -9.82 13.52 -14.67
N SER A 43 -9.58 13.62 -13.36
CA SER A 43 -10.46 14.32 -12.41
C SER A 43 -9.73 14.74 -11.13
N TYR A 44 -8.75 15.64 -11.28
CA TYR A 44 -7.87 16.16 -10.22
C TYR A 44 -8.58 16.94 -9.09
N LYS A 45 -9.91 16.94 -9.00
CA LYS A 45 -10.66 17.52 -7.88
C LYS A 45 -11.40 16.48 -7.05
N THR A 46 -11.44 15.22 -7.51
CA THR A 46 -12.19 14.16 -6.85
C THR A 46 -11.38 13.56 -5.70
N SER A 47 -11.93 13.61 -4.49
CA SER A 47 -11.38 12.89 -3.33
C SER A 47 -11.80 11.42 -3.39
N ILE A 48 -10.84 10.51 -3.23
CA ILE A 48 -11.00 9.05 -3.29
C ILE A 48 -10.85 8.45 -1.91
N LEU A 49 -9.95 8.99 -1.07
CA LEU A 49 -9.77 8.57 0.30
C LEU A 49 -10.31 9.60 1.30
N PRO A 50 -10.70 9.15 2.51
CA PRO A 50 -10.96 10.05 3.63
C PRO A 50 -9.75 10.96 3.88
N GLY A 51 -9.99 12.24 4.20
CA GLY A 51 -8.93 13.23 4.46
C GLY A 51 -8.31 13.87 3.21
N GLU A 52 -8.64 13.38 2.00
CA GLU A 52 -8.08 13.95 0.77
C GLU A 52 -8.64 15.34 0.44
N ALA A 53 -9.89 15.66 0.81
CA ALA A 53 -10.48 16.94 0.46
C ALA A 53 -9.69 18.11 1.08
N GLU A 54 -9.17 17.91 2.29
CA GLU A 54 -8.37 18.84 3.07
C GLU A 54 -6.90 18.83 2.62
N THR A 55 -6.38 17.67 2.23
CA THR A 55 -4.98 17.49 1.84
C THR A 55 -4.69 17.96 0.41
N ARG A 56 -5.66 17.84 -0.49
CA ARG A 56 -5.47 18.16 -1.92
C ARG A 56 -5.09 19.62 -2.19
N PRO A 57 -5.69 20.64 -1.56
CA PRO A 57 -5.25 22.02 -1.73
C PRO A 57 -3.77 22.25 -1.35
N LEU A 58 -3.25 21.48 -0.40
CA LEU A 58 -1.83 21.50 -0.01
C LEU A 58 -0.92 20.97 -1.13
N MET A 59 -1.45 20.14 -2.03
CA MET A 59 -0.74 19.61 -3.21
C MET A 59 -0.61 20.63 -4.33
N THR A 60 -1.59 21.52 -4.47
CA THR A 60 -1.81 22.30 -5.71
C THR A 60 -1.43 23.77 -5.62
N MET A 61 -0.66 24.21 -4.61
CA MET A 61 0.31 25.33 -4.68
C MET A 61 0.55 26.06 -3.34
N ALA A 62 -0.19 25.78 -2.27
CA ALA A 62 -0.13 26.56 -1.02
C ALA A 62 1.22 26.45 -0.26
N HIS A 63 1.90 25.29 -0.30
CA HIS A 63 3.17 25.07 0.40
C HIS A 63 4.16 24.22 -0.43
N SER A 64 5.38 24.71 -0.68
CA SER A 64 6.38 24.06 -1.54
C SER A 64 6.93 22.73 -0.98
N SER A 65 7.00 22.62 0.35
CA SER A 65 7.39 21.39 1.06
C SER A 65 6.38 20.25 0.84
N SER A 66 5.10 20.53 1.01
CA SER A 66 4.01 19.57 0.79
C SER A 66 3.93 19.12 -0.68
N ARG A 67 4.21 20.03 -1.62
CA ARG A 67 4.22 19.71 -3.05
C ARG A 67 5.33 18.73 -3.42
N THR A 68 6.54 18.93 -2.90
CA THR A 68 7.71 18.08 -3.20
C THR A 68 7.54 16.66 -2.65
N GLY A 69 7.04 16.53 -1.42
CA GLY A 69 6.71 15.21 -0.85
C GLY A 69 5.66 14.46 -1.67
N MET A 70 4.65 15.18 -2.17
CA MET A 70 3.54 14.61 -2.93
C MET A 70 4.03 14.08 -4.29
N TRP A 71 4.66 14.90 -5.12
CA TRP A 71 5.15 14.42 -6.42
C TRP A 71 6.28 13.38 -6.29
N GLY A 72 7.04 13.40 -5.19
CA GLY A 72 8.04 12.38 -4.89
C GLY A 72 7.45 10.98 -4.65
N ILE A 73 6.27 10.89 -4.00
CA ILE A 73 5.53 9.63 -3.82
C ILE A 73 4.67 9.29 -5.03
N TRP A 74 4.06 10.29 -5.69
CA TRP A 74 3.07 10.10 -6.76
C TRP A 74 3.67 9.93 -8.16
N GLY A 75 4.98 10.13 -8.32
CA GLY A 75 5.64 10.00 -9.60
C GLY A 75 5.47 8.62 -10.24
N LEU A 76 5.74 8.53 -11.55
CA LEU A 76 5.71 7.31 -12.37
C LEU A 76 6.35 6.08 -11.69
N ASN A 77 7.36 6.30 -10.84
CA ASN A 77 8.03 5.26 -10.07
C ASN A 77 7.10 4.48 -9.12
N HIS A 78 6.14 5.13 -8.47
CA HIS A 78 5.26 4.45 -7.51
C HIS A 78 4.18 3.61 -8.20
N CYS A 79 3.64 4.09 -9.33
CA CYS A 79 2.74 3.32 -10.19
C CYS A 79 3.44 2.10 -10.80
N PHE A 80 4.68 2.27 -11.28
CA PHE A 80 5.46 1.15 -11.82
C PHE A 80 5.79 0.11 -10.74
N VAL A 81 6.18 0.56 -9.54
CA VAL A 81 6.39 -0.32 -8.40
C VAL A 81 5.10 -1.05 -7.99
N ALA A 82 3.93 -0.41 -8.08
CA ALA A 82 2.65 -1.06 -7.85
C ALA A 82 2.38 -2.19 -8.86
N LEU A 83 2.65 -1.96 -10.14
CA LEU A 83 2.55 -3.00 -11.18
C LEU A 83 3.53 -4.16 -10.95
N LEU A 84 4.77 -3.85 -10.57
CA LEU A 84 5.77 -4.87 -10.22
C LEU A 84 5.32 -5.75 -9.05
N LYS A 85 4.66 -5.17 -8.05
CA LYS A 85 4.08 -5.92 -6.93
C LYS A 85 2.98 -6.86 -7.40
N VAL A 86 2.04 -6.37 -8.21
CA VAL A 86 0.97 -7.21 -8.78
C VAL A 86 1.56 -8.37 -9.59
N ALA A 87 2.52 -8.08 -10.47
CA ALA A 87 3.19 -9.09 -11.27
C ALA A 87 3.89 -10.15 -10.39
N ALA A 88 4.65 -9.72 -9.37
CA ALA A 88 5.34 -10.62 -8.45
C ALA A 88 4.38 -11.48 -7.62
N ILE A 89 3.24 -10.94 -7.17
CA ILE A 89 2.21 -11.69 -6.46
C ILE A 89 1.62 -12.79 -7.35
N LEU A 90 1.23 -12.45 -8.59
CA LEU A 90 0.62 -13.38 -9.54
C LEU A 90 1.62 -14.47 -9.99
N ALA A 91 2.87 -14.09 -10.22
CA ALA A 91 3.96 -15.02 -10.54
C ALA A 91 4.42 -15.85 -9.32
N LYS A 92 3.97 -15.51 -8.11
CA LYS A 92 4.43 -16.10 -6.84
C LYS A 92 5.95 -15.98 -6.65
N ASP A 93 6.54 -14.90 -7.15
CA ASP A 93 7.98 -14.65 -7.11
C ASP A 93 8.38 -14.10 -5.73
N LYS A 94 8.79 -15.00 -4.84
CA LYS A 94 9.18 -14.65 -3.47
C LYS A 94 10.39 -13.72 -3.40
N GLU A 95 11.37 -13.88 -4.28
CA GLU A 95 12.59 -13.05 -4.24
C GLU A 95 12.27 -11.62 -4.65
N GLN A 96 11.45 -11.45 -5.68
CA GLN A 96 10.97 -10.13 -6.07
C GLN A 96 10.07 -9.52 -4.98
N LEU A 97 9.20 -10.31 -4.34
CA LEU A 97 8.37 -9.82 -3.22
C LEU A 97 9.20 -9.35 -2.03
N LYS A 98 10.30 -10.01 -1.68
CA LYS A 98 11.21 -9.55 -0.61
C LYS A 98 11.83 -8.20 -0.93
N LYS A 99 12.31 -8.00 -2.16
CA LYS A 99 12.89 -6.72 -2.61
C LYS A 99 11.83 -5.60 -2.58
N LEU A 100 10.64 -5.89 -3.11
CA LEU A 100 9.53 -4.95 -3.14
C LEU A 100 8.98 -4.66 -1.73
N TRP A 101 9.06 -5.62 -0.80
CA TRP A 101 8.66 -5.42 0.58
C TRP A 101 9.50 -4.33 1.26
N VAL A 102 10.83 -4.34 1.09
CA VAL A 102 11.71 -3.31 1.66
C VAL A 102 11.29 -1.91 1.21
N LEU A 103 11.05 -1.75 -0.09
CA LEU A 103 10.58 -0.47 -0.65
C LEU A 103 9.21 -0.08 -0.08
N THR A 104 8.29 -1.04 0.05
CA THR A 104 6.93 -0.78 0.58
C THR A 104 6.96 -0.38 2.05
N ALA A 105 7.82 -1.02 2.86
CA ALA A 105 8.01 -0.68 4.25
C ALA A 105 8.61 0.73 4.39
N ALA A 106 9.62 1.07 3.59
CA ALA A 106 10.20 2.40 3.55
C ALA A 106 9.17 3.46 3.15
N THR A 107 8.35 3.20 2.12
CA THR A 107 7.26 4.12 1.72
C THR A 107 6.25 4.29 2.84
N THR A 108 5.84 3.20 3.52
CA THR A 108 4.88 3.29 4.63
C THR A 108 5.41 4.15 5.76
N ALA A 109 6.67 3.97 6.16
CA ALA A 109 7.31 4.79 7.19
C ALA A 109 7.39 6.28 6.77
N TYR A 110 7.73 6.53 5.50
CA TYR A 110 7.78 7.88 4.95
C TYR A 110 6.39 8.56 4.94
N VAL A 111 5.36 7.88 4.46
CA VAL A 111 3.98 8.40 4.43
C VAL A 111 3.44 8.62 5.84
N ALA A 112 3.76 7.74 6.80
CA ALA A 112 3.36 7.90 8.19
C ALA A 112 4.03 9.13 8.84
N LYS A 113 5.33 9.32 8.64
CA LYS A 113 6.03 10.54 9.10
C LYS A 113 5.41 11.78 8.47
N TRP A 114 5.16 11.73 7.16
CA TRP A 114 4.67 12.88 6.43
C TRP A 114 3.22 13.23 6.77
N ASN A 115 2.40 12.25 7.12
CA ASN A 115 1.06 12.47 7.67
C ASN A 115 1.11 13.41 8.88
N SER A 116 2.08 13.21 9.78
CA SER A 116 2.29 14.10 10.93
C SER A 116 2.66 15.52 10.48
N ASP A 117 3.55 15.65 9.49
CA ASP A 117 3.99 16.95 9.01
C ASP A 117 2.88 17.75 8.30
N VAL A 118 1.92 17.09 7.64
CA VAL A 118 0.78 17.77 6.97
C VAL A 118 -0.40 18.03 7.90
N ALA A 119 -0.51 17.28 9.01
CA ALA A 119 -1.54 17.49 10.02
C ALA A 119 -1.46 18.90 10.63
N ASP A 120 -0.24 19.43 10.80
CA ASP A 120 0.00 20.81 11.26
C ASP A 120 -0.60 21.89 10.33
N TYR A 121 -0.91 21.52 9.08
CA TYR A 121 -1.52 22.38 8.07
C TYR A 121 -2.96 21.98 7.73
N GLY A 122 -3.58 21.12 8.55
CA GLY A 122 -4.95 20.64 8.37
C GLY A 122 -5.09 19.53 7.32
N GLY A 123 -4.00 18.94 6.84
CA GLY A 123 -4.02 17.77 5.96
C GLY A 123 -4.18 16.44 6.72
N ASP A 124 -4.71 15.43 6.03
CA ASP A 124 -4.85 14.06 6.52
C ASP A 124 -4.52 13.04 5.39
N LEU A 125 -3.40 12.34 5.56
CA LEU A 125 -2.94 11.24 4.73
C LEU A 125 -3.24 9.87 5.37
N GLY A 126 -4.07 9.80 6.41
CA GLY A 126 -4.37 8.59 7.17
C GLY A 126 -4.87 7.45 6.29
N GLY A 127 -5.71 7.74 5.29
CA GLY A 127 -6.14 6.75 4.30
C GLY A 127 -4.96 6.11 3.55
N PHE A 128 -3.95 6.90 3.16
CA PHE A 128 -2.75 6.40 2.50
C PHE A 128 -1.86 5.59 3.42
N VAL A 129 -1.70 6.04 4.67
CA VAL A 129 -0.95 5.29 5.69
C VAL A 129 -1.54 3.88 5.84
N VAL A 130 -2.87 3.76 5.89
CA VAL A 130 -3.55 2.47 5.99
C VAL A 130 -3.31 1.61 4.76
N VAL A 131 -3.44 2.15 3.54
CA VAL A 131 -3.21 1.40 2.30
C VAL A 131 -1.76 0.89 2.22
N CYS A 132 -0.77 1.74 2.49
CA CYS A 132 0.64 1.36 2.49
C CYS A 132 0.96 0.35 3.60
N GLY A 133 0.35 0.50 4.79
CA GLY A 133 0.49 -0.45 5.89
C GLY A 133 -0.05 -1.84 5.55
N LEU A 134 -1.26 -1.91 5.00
CA LEU A 134 -1.85 -3.16 4.53
C LEU A 134 -1.01 -3.81 3.43
N GLN A 135 -0.48 -3.01 2.51
CA GLN A 135 0.43 -3.47 1.46
C GLN A 135 1.72 -4.05 2.05
N THR A 136 2.33 -3.38 3.02
CA THR A 136 3.56 -3.84 3.70
C THR A 136 3.34 -5.16 4.44
N LEU A 137 2.25 -5.27 5.22
CA LEU A 137 1.94 -6.48 5.98
C LEU A 137 1.65 -7.67 5.07
N SER A 138 0.81 -7.46 4.05
CA SER A 138 0.38 -8.51 3.13
C SER A 138 1.52 -8.98 2.23
N ILE A 139 2.31 -8.07 1.64
CA ILE A 139 3.50 -8.45 0.85
C ILE A 139 4.55 -9.12 1.75
N GLY A 140 4.77 -8.62 2.97
CA GLY A 140 5.69 -9.23 3.92
C GLY A 140 5.30 -10.66 4.25
N TYR A 141 4.01 -10.91 4.50
CA TYR A 141 3.51 -12.27 4.69
C TYR A 141 3.81 -13.15 3.47
N LEU A 142 3.49 -12.70 2.25
CA LEU A 142 3.70 -13.50 1.03
C LEU A 142 5.17 -13.73 0.69
N ALA A 143 6.05 -12.80 1.04
CA ALA A 143 7.48 -12.87 0.82
C ALA A 143 8.18 -13.87 1.76
N PHE A 144 7.75 -13.95 3.02
CA PHE A 144 8.47 -14.65 4.08
C PHE A 144 7.76 -15.86 4.70
N ALA A 145 6.44 -16.04 4.51
CA ALA A 145 5.70 -17.23 4.95
C ALA A 145 5.66 -18.35 3.89
#